data_AF-W7KXD4-F1
#
_entry.id   AF-W7KXD4-F1
#
_cell.length_a   1.000
_cell.length_b   1.000
_cell.length_c   1.000
_cell.angle_alpha   90.00
_cell.angle_beta   90.00
_cell.angle_gamma   90.00
#
_symmetry.space_group_name_H-M   'P 1'
#
loop_
_entity.id
_entity.type
_entity.pdbx_description
1 polymer ?
#
loop_
_entity_poly.entity_id
_entity_poly.type
_entity_poly.pdbx_seq_one_letter_code
_entity_poly.pdbx_strand_id
1 'polypeptide(L)'
;MPQSISDKKEDLLNDEHLKVKNWMTPSPFCIRPGQTLAEASKMMADLHQESLPVTDEANRLVGMITSRKLLNYFAQGNPGGALIGSIPKSNQAAVRPDDSILEIMSLPYDQLPVTGEDGKLLGILTARDILDGLSKYLYKLRQQHNSEGALGAILESAYEGIAVVDENGILQEFNEAYSRFTGIKREDAIGRHVTEVIDNTHLHETVKTGIAERGVLQNIQGHDMVVHRIPLWKEGRIAGAIGMLIFEGVTEVYKIYEKLQENQEAKPDLFTKKKENDSRVTLDQIIGTSEGITEVKRLARKAARTAATVLITGESGTGKEMFAKSIHHLSPFSTGPFISVNCGAIPEHLFESELFGYEEGAFTGAKKGGKPGKFELADNGTIFLDEIGEMPLVMQTKLLRVLQEKEAERVGGVKKYQINVRVIAATNRNLMQMVETGEFREDLYYRLNIIQLHIPPLRERKKDIPVLLVHYLKEICERYQVPGKLFTSEAVNAFVQHPWRGNIREMVNTVEQLVTLVDGKVIDYHHLPEMLKKPEPPLKKEDRAAGSIEEAKLLGSQKESEIILDALRRAGGNKSRAAELLGIHRTTLYQKLKKHRIT
;
A
#
# COMPACT_ATOMS: atom_id res chain seq x y z
N MET A 1 34.30 -4.75 -35.58
CA MET A 1 33.15 -3.91 -35.98
C MET A 1 32.08 -4.06 -34.91
N PRO A 2 31.53 -2.98 -34.34
CA PRO A 2 30.43 -3.12 -33.40
C PRO A 2 29.23 -3.73 -34.14
N GLN A 3 28.70 -4.85 -33.63
CA GLN A 3 27.46 -5.47 -34.13
C GLN A 3 26.35 -4.41 -34.13
N SER A 4 25.56 -4.38 -35.20
CA SER A 4 24.48 -3.39 -35.34
C SER A 4 23.43 -3.59 -34.25
N ILE A 5 22.70 -2.53 -33.90
CA ILE A 5 21.61 -2.59 -32.91
C ILE A 5 20.54 -3.62 -33.32
N SER A 6 20.37 -3.83 -34.63
CA SER A 6 19.49 -4.86 -35.20
C SER A 6 19.94 -6.28 -34.80
N ASP A 7 21.24 -6.58 -34.91
CA ASP A 7 21.79 -7.90 -34.61
C ASP A 7 21.60 -8.25 -33.12
N LYS A 8 21.79 -7.27 -32.23
CA LYS A 8 21.60 -7.47 -30.78
C LYS A 8 20.13 -7.66 -30.40
N LYS A 9 19.20 -7.01 -31.10
CA LYS A 9 17.76 -7.19 -30.89
C LYS A 9 17.35 -8.61 -31.27
N GLU A 10 17.85 -9.12 -32.39
CA GLU A 10 17.61 -10.49 -32.84
C GLU A 10 18.19 -11.53 -31.85
N ASP A 11 19.38 -11.27 -31.31
CA ASP A 11 19.98 -12.11 -30.26
C ASP A 11 19.13 -12.17 -28.98
N LEU A 12 18.55 -11.03 -28.56
CA LEU A 12 17.71 -10.92 -27.36
C LEU A 12 16.34 -11.58 -27.53
N LEU A 13 15.72 -11.46 -28.71
CA LEU A 13 14.46 -12.11 -29.04
C LEU A 13 14.59 -13.65 -29.06
N ASN A 14 15.79 -14.13 -29.39
CA ASN A 14 16.14 -15.53 -29.41
C ASN A 14 16.72 -16.06 -28.08
N ASP A 15 16.87 -15.22 -27.05
CA ASP A 15 17.39 -15.65 -25.76
C ASP A 15 16.44 -16.67 -25.11
N GLU A 16 16.94 -17.88 -24.87
CA GLU A 16 16.18 -18.97 -24.27
C GLU A 16 15.56 -18.60 -22.92
N HIS A 17 16.16 -17.68 -22.14
CA HIS A 17 15.61 -17.27 -20.85
C HIS A 17 14.35 -16.41 -21.00
N LEU A 18 14.21 -15.67 -22.09
CA LEU A 18 13.09 -14.76 -22.36
C LEU A 18 11.91 -15.46 -23.04
N LYS A 19 12.01 -16.77 -23.28
CA LYS A 19 10.93 -17.57 -23.86
C LYS A 19 9.75 -17.74 -22.89
N VAL A 20 8.53 -17.57 -23.39
CA VAL A 20 7.27 -17.67 -22.63
C VAL A 20 7.18 -18.93 -21.79
N LYS A 21 7.64 -20.07 -22.33
CA LYS A 21 7.62 -21.39 -21.67
C LYS A 21 8.24 -21.40 -20.26
N ASN A 22 9.18 -20.50 -19.98
CA ASN A 22 9.86 -20.42 -18.68
C ASN A 22 9.08 -19.66 -17.60
N TRP A 23 8.03 -18.93 -18.00
CA TRP A 23 7.36 -17.95 -17.13
C TRP A 23 5.85 -18.17 -17.06
N MET A 24 5.28 -18.86 -18.04
CA MET A 24 3.86 -19.21 -18.02
C MET A 24 3.52 -20.10 -16.82
N THR A 25 2.31 -19.96 -16.30
CA THR A 25 1.70 -20.94 -15.41
C THR A 25 1.22 -22.13 -16.26
N PRO A 26 1.80 -23.34 -16.09
CA PRO A 26 1.38 -24.50 -16.87
C PRO A 26 0.02 -25.01 -16.40
N SER A 27 -0.72 -25.67 -17.30
CA SER A 27 -1.98 -26.35 -16.99
C SER A 27 -3.02 -25.46 -16.28
N PRO A 28 -3.40 -24.31 -16.85
CA PRO A 28 -4.36 -23.40 -16.24
C PRO A 28 -5.74 -24.04 -16.13
N PHE A 29 -6.51 -23.64 -15.11
CA PHE A 29 -7.92 -23.99 -15.02
C PHE A 29 -8.68 -23.43 -16.23
N CYS A 30 -9.49 -24.27 -16.87
CA CYS A 30 -10.25 -23.92 -18.07
C CYS A 30 -11.71 -24.35 -17.91
N ILE A 31 -12.56 -23.76 -18.74
CA ILE A 31 -14.00 -24.07 -18.80
C ILE A 31 -14.41 -24.48 -20.21
N ARG A 32 -15.53 -25.19 -20.34
CA ARG A 32 -16.03 -25.72 -21.61
C ARG A 32 -17.25 -24.95 -22.11
N PRO A 33 -17.49 -24.87 -23.43
CA PRO A 33 -18.68 -24.22 -23.99
C PRO A 33 -20.02 -24.75 -23.45
N GLY A 34 -20.07 -26.01 -23.02
CA GLY A 34 -21.27 -26.65 -22.46
C GLY A 34 -21.50 -26.40 -20.96
N GLN A 35 -20.60 -25.69 -20.27
CA GLN A 35 -20.82 -25.26 -18.89
C GLN A 35 -21.63 -23.96 -18.84
N THR A 36 -22.28 -23.71 -17.71
CA THR A 36 -23.12 -22.52 -17.52
C THR A 36 -22.27 -21.30 -17.13
N LEU A 37 -22.80 -20.10 -17.40
CA LEU A 37 -22.15 -18.85 -16.96
C LEU A 37 -22.08 -18.73 -15.44
N ALA A 38 -23.04 -19.32 -14.71
CA ALA A 38 -23.01 -19.41 -13.26
C ALA A 38 -21.84 -20.28 -12.76
N GLU A 39 -21.59 -21.43 -13.41
CA GLU A 39 -20.43 -22.28 -13.10
C GLU A 39 -19.11 -21.57 -13.39
N ALA A 40 -19.02 -20.85 -14.52
CA ALA A 40 -17.85 -20.03 -14.85
C ALA A 40 -17.61 -18.93 -13.79
N SER A 41 -18.67 -18.22 -13.40
CA SER A 41 -18.59 -17.15 -12.37
C SER A 41 -18.18 -17.70 -11.01
N LYS A 42 -18.67 -18.88 -10.64
CA LYS A 42 -18.29 -19.55 -9.40
C LYS A 42 -16.83 -19.96 -9.42
N MET A 43 -16.38 -20.59 -10.51
CA MET A 43 -14.99 -21.00 -10.68
C MET A 43 -14.02 -19.81 -10.64
N MET A 44 -14.37 -18.67 -11.26
CA MET A 44 -13.60 -17.43 -11.16
C MET A 44 -13.48 -16.91 -9.72
N ALA A 45 -14.58 -16.95 -8.96
CA ALA A 45 -14.60 -16.51 -7.57
C ALA A 45 -13.74 -17.45 -6.68
N ASP A 46 -13.90 -18.76 -6.83
CA ASP A 46 -13.19 -19.76 -6.04
C ASP A 46 -11.67 -19.72 -6.31
N LEU A 47 -11.27 -19.54 -7.58
CA LEU A 47 -9.87 -19.46 -7.99
C LEU A 47 -9.26 -18.05 -7.89
N HIS A 48 -10.07 -17.04 -7.58
CA HIS A 48 -9.67 -15.63 -7.51
C HIS A 48 -9.09 -15.14 -8.86
N GLN A 49 -9.68 -15.57 -9.97
CA GLN A 49 -9.24 -15.25 -11.33
C GLN A 49 -10.27 -14.37 -12.06
N GLU A 50 -9.82 -13.27 -12.68
CA GLU A 50 -10.69 -12.35 -13.41
C GLU A 50 -11.02 -12.82 -14.84
N SER A 51 -10.30 -13.82 -15.34
CA SER A 51 -10.55 -14.44 -16.63
C SER A 51 -10.19 -15.92 -16.64
N LEU A 52 -10.91 -16.68 -17.48
CA LEU A 52 -10.71 -18.11 -17.67
C LEU A 52 -10.65 -18.44 -19.17
N PRO A 53 -9.70 -19.31 -19.59
CA PRO A 53 -9.69 -19.86 -20.93
C PRO A 53 -10.85 -20.84 -21.13
N VAL A 54 -11.46 -20.75 -22.31
CA VAL A 54 -12.53 -21.64 -22.76
C VAL A 54 -11.93 -22.64 -23.74
N THR A 55 -11.99 -23.93 -23.44
CA THR A 55 -11.42 -24.99 -24.28
C THR A 55 -12.48 -25.98 -24.79
N ASP A 56 -12.21 -26.61 -25.93
CA ASP A 56 -13.04 -27.73 -26.43
C ASP A 56 -12.69 -29.06 -25.69
N GLU A 57 -13.35 -30.15 -26.06
CA GLU A 57 -13.10 -31.47 -25.46
C GLU A 57 -11.69 -32.01 -25.72
N ALA A 58 -11.02 -31.53 -26.76
CA ALA A 58 -9.64 -31.85 -27.11
C ALA A 58 -8.62 -30.89 -26.46
N ASN A 59 -9.05 -30.04 -25.53
CA ASN A 59 -8.27 -28.99 -24.86
C ASN A 59 -7.72 -27.89 -25.78
N ARG A 60 -8.37 -27.67 -26.94
CA ARG A 60 -8.01 -26.57 -27.85
C ARG A 60 -8.68 -25.29 -27.41
N LEU A 61 -7.93 -24.18 -27.43
CA LEU A 61 -8.44 -22.87 -27.03
C LEU A 61 -9.52 -22.40 -28.00
N VAL A 62 -10.70 -22.09 -27.46
CA VAL A 62 -11.84 -21.54 -28.22
C VAL A 62 -12.06 -20.06 -27.91
N GLY A 63 -11.48 -19.56 -26.83
CA GLY A 63 -11.49 -18.13 -26.49
C GLY A 63 -11.32 -17.90 -24.99
N MET A 64 -11.54 -16.67 -24.55
CA MET A 64 -11.42 -16.27 -23.15
C MET A 64 -12.74 -15.68 -22.65
N ILE A 65 -13.09 -15.98 -21.41
CA ILE A 65 -14.19 -15.33 -20.69
C ILE A 65 -13.63 -14.47 -19.56
N THR A 66 -14.22 -13.30 -19.34
CA THR A 66 -13.78 -12.36 -18.29
C THR A 66 -14.92 -12.02 -17.36
N SER A 67 -14.62 -11.69 -16.10
CA SER A 67 -15.62 -11.26 -15.13
C SER A 67 -16.39 -10.03 -15.61
N ARG A 68 -15.73 -9.10 -16.31
CA ARG A 68 -16.38 -7.93 -16.94
C ARG A 68 -17.43 -8.35 -17.96
N LYS A 69 -17.15 -9.34 -18.82
CA LYS A 69 -18.12 -9.84 -19.80
C LYS A 69 -19.29 -10.54 -19.13
N LEU A 70 -19.03 -11.36 -18.11
CA LEU A 70 -20.08 -12.03 -17.33
C LEU A 70 -21.00 -11.00 -16.64
N LEU A 71 -20.42 -9.99 -15.98
CA LEU A 71 -21.17 -8.92 -15.33
C LEU A 71 -22.02 -8.12 -16.32
N ASN A 72 -21.46 -7.74 -17.48
CA ASN A 72 -22.22 -7.06 -18.52
C ASN A 72 -23.37 -7.90 -19.06
N TYR A 73 -23.14 -9.21 -19.24
CA TYR A 73 -24.17 -10.13 -19.73
C TYR A 73 -25.31 -10.30 -18.71
N PHE A 74 -24.99 -10.44 -17.42
CA PHE A 74 -25.99 -10.50 -16.35
C PHE A 74 -26.73 -9.18 -16.14
N ALA A 75 -26.04 -8.04 -16.28
CA ALA A 75 -26.65 -6.71 -16.17
C ALA A 75 -27.72 -6.44 -17.24
N GLN A 76 -27.66 -7.14 -18.38
CA GLN A 76 -28.66 -7.09 -19.44
C GLN A 76 -29.89 -7.98 -19.16
N GLY A 77 -29.97 -8.60 -17.98
CA GLY A 77 -31.10 -9.46 -17.58
C GLY A 77 -31.01 -10.90 -18.10
N ASN A 78 -29.88 -11.29 -18.69
CA ASN A 78 -29.70 -12.65 -19.21
C ASN A 78 -29.49 -13.66 -18.07
N PRO A 79 -30.07 -14.87 -18.17
CA PRO A 79 -30.02 -15.87 -17.11
C PRO A 79 -28.62 -16.48 -16.95
N GLY A 80 -28.21 -16.72 -15.70
CA GLY A 80 -26.96 -17.42 -15.37
C GLY A 80 -26.89 -18.87 -15.85
N GLY A 81 -28.03 -19.47 -16.19
CA GLY A 81 -28.14 -20.81 -16.78
C GLY A 81 -27.81 -20.86 -18.28
N ALA A 82 -27.55 -19.72 -18.94
CA ALA A 82 -27.06 -19.73 -20.30
C ALA A 82 -25.69 -20.43 -20.38
N LEU A 83 -25.42 -21.07 -21.52
CA LEU A 83 -24.16 -21.78 -21.76
C LEU A 83 -23.05 -20.80 -22.13
N ILE A 84 -21.80 -21.09 -21.75
CA ILE A 84 -20.63 -20.29 -22.15
C ILE A 84 -20.52 -20.16 -23.67
N GLY A 85 -20.93 -21.18 -24.42
CA GLY A 85 -20.97 -21.14 -25.88
C GLY A 85 -21.93 -20.09 -26.48
N SER A 86 -22.88 -19.57 -25.69
CA SER A 86 -23.88 -18.59 -26.16
C SER A 86 -23.41 -17.14 -26.16
N ILE A 87 -22.26 -16.84 -25.54
CA ILE A 87 -21.69 -15.48 -25.49
C ILE A 87 -20.57 -15.33 -26.54
N PRO A 88 -20.51 -14.19 -27.26
CA PRO A 88 -19.37 -13.82 -28.09
C PRO A 88 -18.04 -13.84 -27.32
N LYS A 89 -17.18 -14.79 -27.67
CA LYS A 89 -15.85 -14.93 -27.08
C LYS A 89 -14.94 -13.80 -27.54
N SER A 90 -14.04 -13.35 -26.67
CA SER A 90 -13.04 -12.34 -27.07
C SER A 90 -12.03 -13.03 -27.96
N ASN A 91 -11.77 -12.46 -29.13
CA ASN A 91 -10.69 -12.90 -29.98
C ASN A 91 -9.38 -12.34 -29.43
N GLN A 92 -8.93 -12.91 -28.31
CA GLN A 92 -7.70 -12.53 -27.65
C GLN A 92 -6.54 -13.30 -28.30
N ALA A 93 -5.44 -12.60 -28.60
CA ALA A 93 -4.26 -13.23 -29.17
C ALA A 93 -3.71 -14.29 -28.21
N ALA A 94 -3.53 -15.51 -28.70
CA ALA A 94 -2.79 -16.56 -28.00
C ALA A 94 -1.31 -16.47 -28.38
N VAL A 95 -0.44 -16.78 -27.44
CA VAL A 95 1.01 -16.75 -27.64
C VAL A 95 1.56 -18.17 -27.66
N ARG A 96 2.75 -18.37 -28.24
CA ARG A 96 3.42 -19.67 -28.29
C ARG A 96 4.47 -19.79 -27.18
N PRO A 97 4.83 -21.01 -26.75
CA PRO A 97 5.85 -21.24 -25.73
C PRO A 97 7.23 -20.66 -26.09
N ASP A 98 7.57 -20.63 -27.39
CA ASP A 98 8.87 -20.15 -27.89
C ASP A 98 8.85 -18.69 -28.36
N ASP A 99 7.73 -17.99 -28.17
CA ASP A 99 7.68 -16.54 -28.36
C ASP A 99 8.52 -15.84 -27.29
N SER A 100 9.04 -14.66 -27.61
CA SER A 100 9.77 -13.84 -26.64
C SER A 100 8.80 -13.01 -25.81
N ILE A 101 9.01 -12.98 -24.50
CA ILE A 101 8.28 -12.08 -23.59
C ILE A 101 8.44 -10.61 -24.00
N LEU A 102 9.57 -10.24 -24.62
CA LEU A 102 9.82 -8.88 -25.12
C LEU A 102 8.90 -8.49 -26.27
N GLU A 103 8.45 -9.44 -27.10
CA GLU A 103 7.48 -9.16 -28.16
C GLU A 103 6.07 -9.07 -27.58
N ILE A 104 5.80 -9.94 -26.62
CA ILE A 104 4.47 -10.12 -26.04
C ILE A 104 4.09 -9.00 -25.08
N MET A 105 5.05 -8.35 -24.41
CA MET A 105 4.78 -7.25 -23.48
C MET A 105 4.14 -6.01 -24.13
N SER A 106 4.17 -5.93 -25.46
CA SER A 106 3.50 -4.89 -26.24
C SER A 106 1.99 -5.12 -26.39
N LEU A 107 1.51 -6.33 -26.05
CA LEU A 107 0.11 -6.69 -26.21
C LEU A 107 -0.76 -6.08 -25.09
N PRO A 108 -1.92 -5.51 -25.40
CA PRO A 108 -2.77 -4.79 -24.44
C PRO A 108 -3.65 -5.74 -23.59
N TYR A 109 -3.05 -6.80 -23.04
CA TYR A 109 -3.78 -7.89 -22.39
C TYR A 109 -3.13 -8.31 -21.05
N ASP A 110 -3.92 -8.36 -19.99
CA ASP A 110 -3.45 -8.70 -18.63
C ASP A 110 -3.15 -10.20 -18.44
N GLN A 111 -3.81 -11.05 -19.23
CA GLN A 111 -3.62 -12.50 -19.26
C GLN A 111 -3.62 -13.00 -20.69
N LEU A 112 -2.63 -13.81 -21.05
CA LEU A 112 -2.44 -14.35 -22.39
C LEU A 112 -2.44 -15.89 -22.33
N PRO A 113 -3.36 -16.56 -23.03
CA PRO A 113 -3.32 -18.01 -23.14
C PRO A 113 -2.11 -18.44 -24.00
N VAL A 114 -1.38 -19.44 -23.53
CA VAL A 114 -0.23 -20.01 -24.25
C VAL A 114 -0.68 -21.29 -24.93
N THR A 115 -0.56 -21.37 -26.25
CA THR A 115 -1.02 -22.51 -27.04
C THR A 115 0.10 -23.17 -27.83
N GLY A 116 0.03 -24.50 -27.97
CA GLY A 116 0.88 -25.25 -28.89
C GLY A 116 0.49 -25.04 -30.36
N GLU A 117 1.29 -25.56 -31.29
CA GLU A 117 1.00 -25.47 -32.73
C GLU A 117 -0.29 -26.18 -33.13
N ASP A 118 -0.70 -27.19 -32.36
CA ASP A 118 -1.96 -27.91 -32.52
C ASP A 118 -3.18 -27.16 -31.93
N GLY A 119 -2.98 -25.94 -31.42
CA GLY A 119 -4.00 -25.10 -30.81
C GLY A 119 -4.38 -25.51 -29.39
N LYS A 120 -3.71 -26.51 -28.80
CA LYS A 120 -3.97 -26.91 -27.41
C LYS A 120 -3.45 -25.87 -26.42
N LEU A 121 -4.24 -25.63 -25.38
CA LEU A 121 -3.84 -24.77 -24.27
C LEU A 121 -2.76 -25.46 -23.43
N LEU A 122 -1.58 -24.86 -23.37
CA LEU A 122 -0.42 -25.34 -22.61
C LEU A 122 -0.24 -24.57 -21.29
N GLY A 123 -0.56 -23.27 -21.29
CA GLY A 123 -0.29 -22.39 -20.17
C GLY A 123 -1.10 -21.10 -20.19
N ILE A 124 -0.94 -20.29 -19.16
CA ILE A 124 -1.37 -18.89 -19.15
C ILE A 124 -0.20 -18.01 -18.69
N LEU A 125 -0.01 -16.87 -19.34
CA LEU A 125 1.02 -15.89 -19.00
C LEU A 125 0.34 -14.61 -18.54
N THR A 126 0.67 -14.12 -17.35
CA THR A 126 0.12 -12.87 -16.83
C THR A 126 1.13 -11.72 -16.93
N ALA A 127 0.65 -10.48 -16.87
CA ALA A 127 1.54 -9.31 -16.81
C ALA A 127 2.53 -9.37 -15.62
N ARG A 128 2.15 -10.01 -14.51
CA ARG A 128 3.04 -10.25 -13.37
C ARG A 128 4.17 -11.22 -13.72
N ASP A 129 3.85 -12.30 -14.43
CA ASP A 129 4.84 -13.31 -14.84
C ASP A 129 5.85 -12.72 -15.83
N ILE A 130 5.38 -11.87 -16.74
CA ILE A 130 6.21 -11.08 -17.66
C ILE A 130 7.18 -10.19 -16.88
N LEU A 131 6.69 -9.44 -15.90
CA LEU A 131 7.53 -8.54 -15.09
C LEU A 131 8.54 -9.30 -14.23
N ASP A 132 8.16 -10.45 -13.66
CA ASP A 132 9.07 -11.30 -12.88
C ASP A 132 10.17 -11.90 -13.78
N GLY A 133 9.81 -12.32 -14.99
CA GLY A 133 10.75 -12.81 -16.00
C GLY A 133 11.78 -11.77 -16.42
N LEU A 134 11.32 -10.55 -16.71
CA LEU A 134 12.20 -9.43 -17.04
C LEU A 134 13.10 -9.04 -15.87
N SER A 135 12.56 -8.98 -14.66
CA SER A 135 13.33 -8.67 -13.45
C SER A 135 14.48 -9.66 -13.24
N LYS A 136 14.20 -10.96 -13.36
CA LYS A 136 15.20 -12.03 -13.23
C LYS A 136 16.21 -12.02 -14.37
N TYR A 137 15.77 -11.73 -15.59
CA TYR A 137 16.66 -11.60 -16.73
C TYR A 137 17.62 -10.41 -16.59
N LEU A 138 17.11 -9.24 -16.21
CA LEU A 138 17.91 -8.05 -15.93
C LEU A 138 18.92 -8.29 -14.80
N TYR A 139 18.53 -9.06 -13.78
CA TYR A 139 19.43 -9.48 -12.72
C TYR A 139 20.55 -10.41 -13.22
N LYS A 140 20.23 -11.37 -14.10
CA LYS A 140 21.21 -12.25 -14.74
C LYS A 140 22.21 -11.46 -15.58
N LEU A 141 21.74 -10.50 -16.39
CA LEU A 141 22.59 -9.62 -17.19
C LEU A 141 23.53 -8.77 -16.32
N ARG A 142 23.04 -8.31 -15.16
CA ARG A 142 23.84 -7.53 -14.20
C ARG A 142 25.01 -8.31 -13.60
N GLN A 143 24.91 -9.65 -13.49
CA GLN A 143 26.01 -10.48 -12.97
C GLN A 143 27.12 -10.76 -14.00
N GLN A 144 26.84 -10.64 -15.31
CA GLN A 144 27.80 -11.05 -16.34
C GLN A 144 28.82 -9.96 -16.75
N HIS A 145 28.86 -8.81 -16.05
CA HIS A 145 29.90 -7.77 -16.11
C HIS A 145 30.33 -7.24 -17.49
N ASN A 146 29.60 -7.52 -18.58
CA ASN A 146 30.07 -7.15 -19.92
C ASN A 146 28.91 -6.94 -20.91
N SER A 147 28.13 -5.87 -20.78
CA SER A 147 27.02 -5.58 -21.71
C SER A 147 26.47 -4.14 -21.66
N GLU A 148 27.31 -3.11 -21.65
CA GLU A 148 26.86 -1.70 -21.86
C GLU A 148 26.04 -1.57 -23.16
N GLY A 149 26.37 -2.37 -24.19
CA GLY A 149 25.68 -2.31 -25.47
C GLY A 149 24.39 -3.14 -25.61
N ALA A 150 24.07 -4.05 -24.69
CA ALA A 150 22.82 -4.83 -24.75
C ALA A 150 21.70 -4.10 -24.00
N LEU A 151 22.03 -3.44 -22.89
CA LEU A 151 21.11 -2.56 -22.17
C LEU A 151 20.65 -1.42 -23.08
N GLY A 152 21.57 -0.75 -23.78
CA GLY A 152 21.23 0.28 -24.76
C GLY A 152 20.28 -0.21 -25.87
N ALA A 153 20.50 -1.41 -26.40
CA ALA A 153 19.65 -1.98 -27.46
C ALA A 153 18.23 -2.34 -26.97
N ILE A 154 18.10 -2.85 -25.74
CA ILE A 154 16.79 -3.10 -25.10
C ILE A 154 16.03 -1.79 -24.90
N LEU A 155 16.72 -0.76 -24.39
CA LEU A 155 16.15 0.55 -24.12
C LEU A 155 15.74 1.31 -25.39
N GLU A 156 16.45 1.11 -26.51
CA GLU A 156 16.04 1.64 -27.83
C GLU A 156 14.78 0.94 -28.39
N SER A 157 14.55 -0.33 -28.02
CA SER A 157 13.48 -1.13 -28.61
C SER A 157 12.15 -1.14 -27.84
N ALA A 158 12.15 -0.79 -26.53
CA ALA A 158 11.02 -1.02 -25.63
C ALA A 158 10.11 0.20 -25.40
N TYR A 159 10.62 1.44 -25.58
CA TYR A 159 9.88 2.68 -25.36
C TYR A 159 10.35 3.80 -26.29
N GLU A 160 9.45 4.70 -26.65
CA GLU A 160 9.74 5.83 -27.55
C GLU A 160 10.60 6.94 -26.90
N GLY A 161 10.93 6.79 -25.62
CA GLY A 161 12.00 7.57 -25.01
C GLY A 161 12.32 7.01 -23.63
N ILE A 162 13.59 6.78 -23.34
CA ILE A 162 14.05 6.35 -22.02
C ILE A 162 15.16 7.24 -21.50
N ALA A 163 15.02 7.65 -20.25
CA ALA A 163 16.05 8.28 -19.45
C ALA A 163 16.24 7.50 -18.14
N VAL A 164 17.48 7.24 -17.73
CA VAL A 164 17.79 6.65 -16.43
C VAL A 164 18.67 7.60 -15.66
N VAL A 165 18.33 7.82 -14.40
CA VAL A 165 19.13 8.61 -13.46
C VAL A 165 19.61 7.74 -12.32
N ASP A 166 20.76 8.09 -11.76
CA ASP A 166 21.24 7.51 -10.50
C ASP A 166 20.52 8.10 -9.27
N GLU A 167 20.96 7.67 -8.09
CA GLU A 167 20.49 8.12 -6.77
C GLU A 167 20.63 9.63 -6.53
N ASN A 168 21.46 10.34 -7.30
CA ASN A 168 21.65 11.78 -7.21
C ASN A 168 20.89 12.54 -8.30
N GLY A 169 20.11 11.84 -9.13
CA GLY A 169 19.38 12.46 -10.25
C GLY A 169 20.26 12.77 -11.45
N ILE A 170 21.49 12.22 -11.53
CA ILE A 170 22.39 12.38 -12.67
C ILE A 170 22.04 11.37 -13.74
N LEU A 171 21.93 11.84 -14.99
CA LEU A 171 21.58 11.01 -16.14
C LEU A 171 22.69 10.02 -16.47
N GLN A 172 22.36 8.74 -16.37
CA GLN A 172 23.22 7.60 -16.69
C GLN A 172 22.89 7.01 -18.06
N GLU A 173 21.61 7.03 -18.46
CA GLU A 173 21.19 6.62 -19.80
C GLU A 173 20.17 7.61 -20.36
N PHE A 174 20.24 7.82 -21.67
CA PHE A 174 19.38 8.73 -22.41
C PHE A 174 19.37 8.29 -23.87
N ASN A 175 18.28 7.65 -24.32
CA ASN A 175 18.24 7.02 -25.64
C ASN A 175 18.01 8.05 -26.78
N GLU A 176 18.23 7.66 -28.03
CA GLU A 176 18.02 8.56 -29.18
C GLU A 176 16.57 9.04 -29.27
N ALA A 177 15.64 8.18 -28.87
CA ALA A 177 14.23 8.50 -28.91
C ALA A 177 13.88 9.67 -27.96
N TYR A 178 14.44 9.72 -26.74
CA TYR A 178 14.36 10.87 -25.83
C TYR A 178 15.08 12.13 -26.39
N SER A 179 16.18 11.92 -27.14
CA SER A 179 16.93 13.01 -27.79
C SER A 179 16.11 13.71 -28.87
N ARG A 180 15.26 12.98 -29.60
CA ARG A 180 14.35 13.56 -30.61
C ARG A 180 13.29 14.47 -30.00
N PHE A 181 12.75 14.11 -28.82
CA PHE A 181 11.70 14.88 -28.15
C PHE A 181 12.21 16.09 -27.37
N THR A 182 13.44 16.02 -26.85
CA THR A 182 14.05 17.11 -26.08
C THR A 182 14.97 17.99 -26.92
N GLY A 183 15.31 17.58 -28.15
CA GLY A 183 16.28 18.27 -29.02
C GLY A 183 17.72 18.27 -28.49
N ILE A 184 17.99 17.56 -27.40
CA ILE A 184 19.31 17.47 -26.76
C ILE A 184 19.94 16.14 -27.16
N LYS A 185 21.20 16.19 -27.61
CA LYS A 185 21.94 14.97 -27.95
C LYS A 185 22.29 14.21 -26.67
N ARG A 186 22.25 12.88 -26.75
CA ARG A 186 22.70 11.98 -25.66
C ARG A 186 24.04 12.40 -25.05
N GLU A 187 25.04 12.70 -25.87
CA GLU A 187 26.39 13.10 -25.42
C GLU A 187 26.38 14.35 -24.53
N ASP A 188 25.44 15.26 -24.77
CA ASP A 188 25.27 16.51 -24.01
C ASP A 188 24.36 16.35 -22.78
N ALA A 189 23.69 15.20 -22.65
CA ALA A 189 22.72 14.86 -21.59
C ALA A 189 23.34 13.98 -20.49
N ILE A 190 24.15 13.00 -20.86
CA ILE A 190 24.76 12.05 -19.91
C ILE A 190 25.71 12.76 -18.95
N GLY A 191 25.66 12.40 -17.67
CA GLY A 191 26.51 12.96 -16.62
C GLY A 191 26.01 14.30 -16.04
N ARG A 192 24.90 14.85 -16.56
CA ARG A 192 24.27 16.06 -16.03
C ARG A 192 23.05 15.72 -15.17
N HIS A 193 22.68 16.65 -14.29
CA HIS A 193 21.47 16.49 -13.49
C HIS A 193 20.24 16.61 -14.39
N VAL A 194 19.28 15.70 -14.21
CA VAL A 194 18.13 15.55 -15.11
C VAL A 194 17.27 16.81 -15.26
N THR A 195 17.22 17.68 -14.25
CA THR A 195 16.50 18.97 -14.31
C THR A 195 17.14 20.01 -15.21
N GLU A 196 18.41 19.83 -15.58
CA GLU A 196 19.11 20.72 -16.52
C GLU A 196 18.96 20.28 -17.98
N VAL A 197 18.41 19.08 -18.17
CA VAL A 197 18.31 18.42 -19.48
C VAL A 197 16.85 18.24 -19.88
N ILE A 198 15.96 17.93 -18.93
CA ILE A 198 14.55 17.65 -19.22
C ILE A 198 13.68 18.64 -18.46
N ASP A 199 13.03 19.53 -19.19
CA ASP A 199 12.12 20.52 -18.61
C ASP A 199 10.92 19.84 -17.91
N ASN A 200 10.55 20.38 -16.75
CA ASN A 200 9.41 19.91 -15.95
C ASN A 200 9.45 18.40 -15.61
N THR A 201 10.65 17.82 -15.55
CA THR A 201 10.84 16.42 -15.17
C THR A 201 10.69 16.22 -13.67
N HIS A 202 9.95 15.19 -13.24
CA HIS A 202 9.96 14.75 -11.84
C HIS A 202 10.83 13.51 -11.65
N LEU A 203 11.71 13.14 -12.59
CA LEU A 203 12.55 11.94 -12.43
C LEU A 203 13.42 12.02 -11.17
N HIS A 204 14.00 13.20 -10.92
CA HIS A 204 14.75 13.49 -9.70
C HIS A 204 13.88 13.43 -8.44
N GLU A 205 12.59 13.73 -8.53
CA GLU A 205 11.64 13.58 -7.42
C GLU A 205 11.29 12.10 -7.21
N THR A 206 11.14 11.31 -8.28
CA THR A 206 10.94 9.85 -8.19
C THR A 206 12.12 9.17 -7.49
N VAL A 207 13.36 9.60 -7.76
CA VAL A 207 14.55 9.12 -7.02
C VAL A 207 14.46 9.49 -5.54
N LYS A 208 14.07 10.73 -5.23
CA LYS A 208 13.98 11.23 -3.84
C LYS A 208 12.83 10.61 -3.06
N THR A 209 11.70 10.36 -3.72
CA THR A 209 10.44 9.94 -3.09
C THR A 209 10.24 8.43 -3.09
N GLY A 210 10.84 7.71 -4.05
CA GLY A 210 10.57 6.29 -4.26
C GLY A 210 9.14 5.99 -4.71
N ILE A 211 8.39 7.01 -5.13
CA ILE A 211 7.01 6.87 -5.60
C ILE A 211 7.03 6.78 -7.12
N ALA A 212 6.47 5.71 -7.65
CA ALA A 212 6.31 5.55 -9.09
C ALA A 212 5.19 6.45 -9.59
N GLU A 213 5.47 7.26 -10.60
CA GLU A 213 4.44 8.00 -11.35
C GLU A 213 4.13 7.24 -12.63
N ARG A 214 2.85 7.06 -12.95
CA ARG A 214 2.43 6.28 -14.11
C ARG A 214 1.32 6.98 -14.87
N GLY A 215 1.49 7.13 -16.18
CA GLY A 215 0.46 7.67 -17.06
C GLY A 215 0.24 9.16 -16.87
N VAL A 216 1.25 9.89 -16.39
CA VAL A 216 1.17 11.35 -16.17
C VAL A 216 1.40 12.06 -17.49
N LEU A 217 0.67 13.14 -17.77
CA LEU A 217 0.96 13.98 -18.92
C LEU A 217 2.10 14.95 -18.57
N GLN A 218 3.13 14.97 -19.41
CA GLN A 218 4.22 15.94 -19.34
C GLN A 218 4.32 16.65 -20.68
N ASN A 219 4.33 17.98 -20.64
CA ASN A 219 4.60 18.78 -21.83
C ASN A 219 6.11 18.86 -22.05
N ILE A 220 6.57 18.42 -23.21
CA ILE A 220 7.97 18.47 -23.64
C ILE A 220 8.01 19.17 -25.00
N GLN A 221 8.68 20.33 -25.07
CA GLN A 221 8.76 21.17 -26.27
C GLN A 221 7.40 21.47 -26.93
N GLY A 222 6.33 21.62 -26.15
CA GLY A 222 4.99 21.91 -26.66
C GLY A 222 4.16 20.69 -27.04
N HIS A 223 4.70 19.47 -26.93
CA HIS A 223 3.97 18.22 -27.15
C HIS A 223 3.63 17.55 -25.82
N ASP A 224 2.37 17.13 -25.65
CA ASP A 224 1.94 16.40 -24.46
C ASP A 224 2.25 14.91 -24.60
N MET A 225 3.14 14.43 -23.75
CA MET A 225 3.61 13.05 -23.74
C MET A 225 3.11 12.34 -22.48
N VAL A 226 2.78 11.06 -22.60
CA VAL A 226 2.48 10.23 -21.44
C VAL A 226 3.79 9.70 -20.87
N VAL A 227 4.05 9.95 -19.59
CA VAL A 227 5.27 9.54 -18.91
C VAL A 227 5.03 8.55 -17.78
N HIS A 228 5.94 7.59 -17.69
CA HIS A 228 6.12 6.75 -16.50
C HIS A 228 7.48 7.03 -15.88
N ARG A 229 7.52 7.10 -14.55
CA ARG A 229 8.74 7.34 -13.78
C ARG A 229 8.77 6.30 -12.67
N ILE A 230 9.70 5.35 -12.76
CA ILE A 230 9.76 4.20 -11.86
C ILE A 230 11.06 4.24 -11.08
N PRO A 231 11.04 4.22 -9.73
CA PRO A 231 12.25 4.15 -8.93
C PRO A 231 12.90 2.76 -9.06
N LEU A 232 14.23 2.75 -9.14
CA LEU A 232 15.04 1.54 -9.21
C LEU A 232 15.59 1.24 -7.82
N TRP A 233 15.30 0.04 -7.31
CA TRP A 233 15.69 -0.37 -5.96
C TRP A 233 16.86 -1.36 -6.00
N LYS A 234 17.84 -1.18 -5.13
CA LYS A 234 18.94 -2.12 -4.87
C LYS A 234 19.11 -2.28 -3.36
N GLU A 235 18.99 -3.52 -2.87
CA GLU A 235 19.25 -3.85 -1.44
C GLU A 235 18.44 -2.97 -0.45
N GLY A 236 17.21 -2.61 -0.83
CA GLY A 236 16.32 -1.79 0.01
C GLY A 236 16.57 -0.28 -0.05
N ARG A 237 17.49 0.19 -0.90
CA ARG A 237 17.74 1.62 -1.17
C ARG A 237 17.40 1.95 -2.63
N ILE A 238 17.02 3.19 -2.89
CA ILE A 238 16.78 3.66 -4.25
C ILE A 238 18.15 3.92 -4.89
N ALA A 239 18.47 3.15 -5.92
CA ALA A 239 19.71 3.27 -6.68
C ALA A 239 19.58 4.22 -7.88
N GLY A 240 18.37 4.70 -8.16
CA GLY A 240 18.07 5.58 -9.29
C GLY A 240 16.60 5.56 -9.67
N ALA A 241 16.27 6.09 -10.84
CA ALA A 241 14.94 6.02 -11.42
C ALA A 241 15.01 5.94 -12.95
N ILE A 242 14.01 5.32 -13.55
CA ILE A 242 13.83 5.25 -15.00
C ILE A 242 12.59 6.04 -15.41
N GLY A 243 12.76 6.90 -16.42
CA GLY A 243 11.71 7.65 -17.09
C GLY A 243 11.43 7.08 -18.46
N MET A 244 10.16 6.89 -18.80
CA MET A 244 9.70 6.31 -20.05
C MET A 244 8.66 7.22 -20.70
N LEU A 245 8.83 7.54 -21.99
CA LEU A 245 7.91 8.31 -22.82
C LEU A 245 7.08 7.38 -23.71
N ILE A 246 5.78 7.67 -23.85
CA ILE A 246 4.83 6.94 -24.71
C ILE A 246 4.08 7.96 -25.61
N PHE A 247 3.91 7.62 -26.90
CA PHE A 247 3.50 8.52 -28.01
C PHE A 247 1.99 8.75 -28.22
N GLU A 248 1.71 9.71 -29.13
CA GLU A 248 0.50 10.49 -29.42
C GLU A 248 -0.84 9.75 -29.54
N GLY A 249 -0.87 8.49 -29.98
CA GLY A 249 -2.15 7.77 -30.16
C GLY A 249 -2.88 7.45 -28.85
N VAL A 250 -2.13 7.32 -27.75
CA VAL A 250 -2.68 7.06 -26.41
C VAL A 250 -3.00 8.39 -25.72
N THR A 251 -2.29 9.47 -26.06
CA THR A 251 -2.48 10.81 -25.50
C THR A 251 -3.89 11.35 -25.76
N GLU A 252 -4.50 11.10 -26.93
CA GLU A 252 -5.89 11.51 -27.18
C GLU A 252 -6.89 10.79 -26.27
N VAL A 253 -6.68 9.50 -26.00
CA VAL A 253 -7.52 8.72 -25.08
C VAL A 253 -7.35 9.19 -23.64
N TYR A 254 -6.11 9.50 -23.22
CA TYR A 254 -5.84 10.04 -21.89
C TYR A 254 -6.32 11.49 -21.74
N LYS A 255 -6.23 12.32 -22.78
CA LYS A 255 -6.84 13.67 -22.82
C LYS A 255 -8.36 13.60 -22.78
N ILE A 256 -8.98 12.60 -23.40
CA ILE A 256 -10.42 12.35 -23.25
C ILE A 256 -10.74 11.88 -21.84
N TYR A 257 -9.92 10.99 -21.26
CA TYR A 257 -10.08 10.53 -19.88
C TYR A 257 -9.93 11.67 -18.87
N GLU A 258 -8.97 12.56 -19.08
CA GLU A 258 -8.72 13.76 -18.29
C GLU A 258 -9.82 14.80 -18.52
N LYS A 259 -10.29 15.03 -19.75
CA LYS A 259 -11.48 15.86 -20.03
C LYS A 259 -12.77 15.28 -19.44
N LEU A 260 -12.88 13.96 -19.31
CA LEU A 260 -14.00 13.29 -18.62
C LEU A 260 -13.88 13.46 -17.10
N GLN A 261 -12.67 13.66 -16.58
CA GLN A 261 -12.43 14.05 -15.18
C GLN A 261 -12.66 15.57 -14.98
N GLU A 262 -12.20 16.43 -15.89
CA GLU A 262 -12.41 17.88 -15.88
C GLU A 262 -13.90 18.24 -16.07
N ASN A 263 -14.67 17.46 -16.84
CA ASN A 263 -16.13 17.63 -16.92
C ASN A 263 -16.88 17.11 -15.68
N GLN A 264 -16.21 16.41 -14.77
CA GLN A 264 -16.70 16.23 -13.39
C GLN A 264 -16.26 17.36 -12.45
N GLU A 265 -15.43 18.30 -12.93
CA GLU A 265 -14.94 19.49 -12.21
C GLU A 265 -15.37 20.84 -12.83
N ALA A 266 -16.36 20.87 -13.72
CA ALA A 266 -16.96 22.12 -14.17
C ALA A 266 -17.91 22.69 -13.09
N LYS A 267 -17.35 23.50 -12.18
CA LYS A 267 -18.13 24.43 -11.34
C LYS A 267 -19.00 25.34 -12.25
N PRO A 268 -20.30 25.55 -11.94
CA PRO A 268 -20.90 26.82 -12.28
C PRO A 268 -20.35 27.89 -11.34
N ASP A 269 -19.87 28.94 -11.98
CA ASP A 269 -19.37 30.20 -11.47
C ASP A 269 -20.15 30.73 -10.26
N LEU A 270 -19.50 30.87 -9.10
CA LEU A 270 -20.00 31.56 -7.90
C LEU A 270 -18.83 32.01 -7.00
N PHE A 271 -17.82 32.65 -7.58
CA PHE A 271 -16.90 33.48 -6.80
C PHE A 271 -17.57 34.80 -6.41
N THR A 272 -18.52 34.75 -5.47
CA THR A 272 -18.75 35.82 -4.48
C THR A 272 -19.73 35.32 -3.41
N LYS A 273 -19.22 34.63 -2.37
CA LYS A 273 -19.48 34.89 -0.94
C LYS A 273 -19.12 33.68 -0.07
N LYS A 274 -18.29 33.98 0.93
CA LYS A 274 -17.99 33.26 2.19
C LYS A 274 -17.20 31.94 2.10
N LYS A 275 -15.97 32.05 2.62
CA LYS A 275 -15.21 30.98 3.28
C LYS A 275 -16.12 30.16 4.21
N GLU A 276 -16.41 28.91 3.86
CA GLU A 276 -16.68 27.83 4.81
C GLU A 276 -16.02 26.54 4.29
N ASN A 277 -15.33 25.85 5.20
CA ASN A 277 -14.54 24.63 4.97
C ASN A 277 -15.40 23.51 4.35
N ASP A 278 -15.15 23.09 3.11
CA ASP A 278 -15.65 21.81 2.58
C ASP A 278 -14.47 20.87 2.32
N SER A 279 -13.98 20.25 3.40
CA SER A 279 -12.96 19.20 3.39
C SER A 279 -13.61 17.86 3.03
N ARG A 280 -13.75 17.57 1.72
CA ARG A 280 -14.29 16.28 1.25
C ARG A 280 -13.26 15.18 1.49
N VAL A 281 -13.47 14.41 2.55
CA VAL A 281 -12.63 13.25 2.88
C VAL A 281 -13.06 12.06 2.00
N THR A 282 -12.15 11.59 1.14
CA THR A 282 -12.34 10.38 0.32
C THR A 282 -11.58 9.19 0.90
N LEU A 283 -11.99 7.96 0.56
CA LEU A 283 -11.26 6.75 0.98
C LEU A 283 -9.80 6.72 0.50
N ASP A 284 -9.48 7.50 -0.52
CA ASP A 284 -8.13 7.63 -1.08
C ASP A 284 -7.20 8.45 -0.17
N GLN A 285 -7.75 9.30 0.70
CA GLN A 285 -7.00 9.99 1.76
C GLN A 285 -6.60 9.04 2.91
N ILE A 286 -7.21 7.86 3.00
CA ILE A 286 -6.77 6.85 3.97
C ILE A 286 -5.51 6.19 3.41
N ILE A 287 -4.35 6.50 3.99
CA ILE A 287 -3.06 6.02 3.46
C ILE A 287 -2.80 4.56 3.83
N GLY A 288 -2.33 3.79 2.85
CA GLY A 288 -1.90 2.41 3.02
C GLY A 288 -2.30 1.52 1.83
N THR A 289 -1.44 0.54 1.56
CA THR A 289 -1.55 -0.43 0.45
C THR A 289 -1.47 -1.88 0.94
N SER A 290 -1.35 -2.09 2.25
CA SER A 290 -1.46 -3.41 2.86
C SER A 290 -2.79 -4.10 2.51
N GLU A 291 -2.76 -5.42 2.45
CA GLU A 291 -3.94 -6.23 2.11
C GLU A 291 -5.10 -5.94 3.08
N GLY A 292 -4.81 -5.90 4.38
CA GLY A 292 -5.79 -5.60 5.43
C GLY A 292 -6.48 -4.26 5.23
N ILE A 293 -5.74 -3.16 5.00
CA ILE A 293 -6.37 -1.85 4.82
C ILE A 293 -7.11 -1.74 3.46
N THR A 294 -6.60 -2.41 2.43
CA THR A 294 -7.20 -2.43 1.10
C THR A 294 -8.55 -3.12 1.13
N GLU A 295 -8.65 -4.24 1.84
CA GLU A 295 -9.92 -4.95 2.02
C GLU A 295 -10.94 -4.12 2.80
N VAL A 296 -10.52 -3.44 3.87
CA VAL A 296 -11.41 -2.54 4.62
C VAL A 296 -11.90 -1.38 3.75
N LYS A 297 -11.04 -0.77 2.93
CA LYS A 297 -11.45 0.25 1.95
C LYS A 297 -12.48 -0.30 0.96
N ARG A 298 -12.27 -1.54 0.46
CA ARG A 298 -13.19 -2.20 -0.47
C ARG A 298 -14.56 -2.43 0.17
N LEU A 299 -14.60 -2.91 1.42
CA LEU A 299 -15.83 -3.10 2.17
C LEU A 299 -16.51 -1.76 2.50
N ALA A 300 -15.75 -0.73 2.86
CA ALA A 300 -16.26 0.62 3.09
C ALA A 300 -16.94 1.20 1.84
N ARG A 301 -16.38 1.01 0.63
CA ARG A 301 -17.04 1.42 -0.63
C ARG A 301 -18.37 0.70 -0.84
N LYS A 302 -18.42 -0.61 -0.57
CA LYS A 302 -19.67 -1.39 -0.68
C LYS A 302 -20.69 -0.92 0.34
N ALA A 303 -20.27 -0.67 1.58
CA ALA A 303 -21.12 -0.17 2.64
C ALA A 303 -21.69 1.22 2.30
N ALA A 304 -20.87 2.12 1.73
CA ALA A 304 -21.29 3.47 1.38
C ALA A 304 -22.51 3.50 0.44
N ARG A 305 -22.63 2.54 -0.47
CA ARG A 305 -23.73 2.44 -1.44
C ARG A 305 -25.09 2.08 -0.82
N THR A 306 -25.16 1.70 0.45
CA THR A 306 -26.40 1.29 1.12
C THR A 306 -26.74 2.23 2.28
N ALA A 307 -27.98 2.16 2.75
CA ALA A 307 -28.44 2.81 3.99
C ALA A 307 -28.21 1.94 5.25
N ALA A 308 -27.54 0.79 5.12
CA ALA A 308 -27.34 -0.13 6.22
C ALA A 308 -26.44 0.47 7.30
N THR A 309 -26.70 0.07 8.54
CA THR A 309 -25.85 0.40 9.69
C THR A 309 -24.46 -0.20 9.50
N VAL A 310 -23.43 0.59 9.80
CA VAL A 310 -22.05 0.14 9.71
C VAL A 310 -21.43 0.17 11.10
N LEU A 311 -20.84 -0.95 11.52
CA LEU A 311 -20.07 -1.05 12.76
C LEU A 311 -18.57 -1.10 12.43
N ILE A 312 -17.85 -0.06 12.82
CA ILE A 312 -16.40 0.06 12.66
C ILE A 312 -15.71 -0.38 13.94
N THR A 313 -15.02 -1.50 13.90
CA THR A 313 -14.22 -2.01 15.02
C THR A 313 -12.74 -1.77 14.78
N GLY A 314 -11.99 -1.54 15.84
CA GLY A 314 -10.53 -1.41 15.78
C GLY A 314 -9.98 -0.62 16.94
N GLU A 315 -8.69 -0.77 17.20
CA GLU A 315 -8.01 -0.11 18.31
C GLU A 315 -8.09 1.42 18.23
N SER A 316 -7.83 2.08 19.36
CA SER A 316 -7.75 3.54 19.41
C SER A 316 -6.60 4.04 18.51
N GLY A 317 -6.82 5.17 17.82
CA GLY A 317 -5.83 5.77 16.94
C GLY A 317 -5.64 5.09 15.57
N THR A 318 -6.50 4.16 15.17
CA THR A 318 -6.43 3.48 13.85
C THR A 318 -7.03 4.27 12.68
N GLY A 319 -7.84 5.30 12.96
CA GLY A 319 -8.50 6.14 11.95
C GLY A 319 -9.99 5.84 11.69
N LYS A 320 -10.72 5.29 12.68
CA LYS A 320 -12.15 4.94 12.56
C LYS A 320 -13.03 6.09 12.04
N GLU A 321 -12.79 7.32 12.52
CA GLU A 321 -13.54 8.51 12.09
C GLU A 321 -13.33 8.84 10.60
N MET A 322 -12.12 8.65 10.08
CA MET A 322 -11.83 8.86 8.65
C MET A 322 -12.62 7.89 7.77
N PHE A 323 -12.76 6.63 8.20
CA PHE A 323 -13.63 5.67 7.52
C PHE A 323 -15.10 6.08 7.59
N ALA A 324 -15.60 6.53 8.74
CA ALA A 324 -16.99 6.99 8.87
C ALA A 324 -17.30 8.19 7.95
N LYS A 325 -16.41 9.19 7.94
CA LYS A 325 -16.50 10.36 7.04
C LYS A 325 -16.48 9.95 5.58
N SER A 326 -15.56 9.05 5.20
CA SER A 326 -15.46 8.56 3.83
C SER A 326 -16.70 7.78 3.39
N ILE A 327 -17.27 6.95 4.26
CA ILE A 327 -18.50 6.18 3.99
C ILE A 327 -19.68 7.14 3.78
N HIS A 328 -19.81 8.16 4.62
CA HIS A 328 -20.83 9.18 4.46
C HIS A 328 -20.68 9.91 3.11
N HIS A 329 -19.48 10.38 2.78
CA HIS A 329 -19.22 11.13 1.56
C HIS A 329 -19.48 10.33 0.29
N LEU A 330 -19.18 9.02 0.31
CA LEU A 330 -19.43 8.10 -0.81
C LEU A 330 -20.86 7.55 -0.88
N SER A 331 -21.76 8.01 0.00
CA SER A 331 -23.12 7.49 0.11
C SER A 331 -24.18 8.43 -0.46
N PRO A 332 -25.41 7.93 -0.69
CA PRO A 332 -26.55 8.79 -1.02
C PRO A 332 -26.89 9.85 0.05
N PHE A 333 -26.34 9.71 1.26
CA PHE A 333 -26.57 10.64 2.38
C PHE A 333 -25.54 11.77 2.43
N SER A 334 -24.61 11.86 1.47
CA SER A 334 -23.51 12.83 1.45
C SER A 334 -23.94 14.29 1.31
N THR A 335 -25.17 14.54 0.86
CA THR A 335 -25.76 15.87 0.78
C THR A 335 -26.32 16.35 2.12
N GLY A 336 -26.57 15.42 3.05
CA GLY A 336 -27.03 15.72 4.40
C GLY A 336 -25.87 15.94 5.39
N PRO A 337 -26.16 16.38 6.62
CA PRO A 337 -25.14 16.65 7.62
C PRO A 337 -24.45 15.36 8.11
N PHE A 338 -23.15 15.46 8.39
CA PHE A 338 -22.40 14.43 9.14
C PHE A 338 -22.25 14.87 10.60
N ILE A 339 -23.02 14.27 11.50
CA ILE A 339 -22.99 14.59 12.93
C ILE A 339 -22.19 13.52 13.68
N SER A 340 -21.04 13.90 14.22
CA SER A 340 -20.22 13.03 15.07
C SER A 340 -20.57 13.23 16.55
N VAL A 341 -20.72 12.10 17.25
CA VAL A 341 -20.98 12.02 18.69
C VAL A 341 -19.98 11.04 19.30
N ASN A 342 -19.12 11.53 20.20
CA ASN A 342 -18.29 10.67 21.02
C ASN A 342 -19.06 10.30 22.29
N CYS A 343 -19.42 9.03 22.44
CA CYS A 343 -20.22 8.56 23.58
C CYS A 343 -19.43 8.60 24.90
N GLY A 344 -18.11 8.40 24.87
CA GLY A 344 -17.25 8.48 26.06
C GLY A 344 -17.07 9.90 26.61
N ALA A 345 -17.34 10.93 25.79
CA ALA A 345 -17.20 12.34 26.20
C ALA A 345 -18.45 12.92 26.87
N ILE A 346 -19.61 12.25 26.78
CA ILE A 346 -20.88 12.79 27.26
C ILE A 346 -21.18 12.26 28.67
N PRO A 347 -21.38 13.14 29.67
CA PRO A 347 -21.83 12.73 30.99
C PRO A 347 -23.17 11.99 30.92
N GLU A 348 -23.31 10.90 31.69
CA GLU A 348 -24.50 10.03 31.66
C GLU A 348 -25.83 10.79 31.80
N HIS A 349 -25.89 11.76 32.71
CA HIS A 349 -27.09 12.55 32.98
C HIS A 349 -27.46 13.53 31.84
N LEU A 350 -26.53 13.87 30.94
CA LEU A 350 -26.78 14.74 29.79
C LEU A 350 -26.99 13.95 28.49
N PHE A 351 -26.67 12.66 28.50
CA PHE A 351 -26.60 11.81 27.32
C PHE A 351 -27.91 11.81 26.52
N GLU A 352 -29.03 11.69 27.22
CA GLU A 352 -30.36 11.73 26.61
C GLU A 352 -30.66 13.07 25.94
N SER A 353 -30.43 14.16 26.68
CA SER A 353 -30.72 15.51 26.23
C SER A 353 -29.81 15.96 25.06
N GLU A 354 -28.59 15.44 24.97
CA GLU A 354 -27.71 15.68 23.83
C GLU A 354 -28.17 14.91 22.60
N LEU A 355 -28.46 13.61 22.72
CA LEU A 355 -28.85 12.79 21.57
C LEU A 355 -30.22 13.14 21.00
N PHE A 356 -31.21 13.33 21.87
CA PHE A 356 -32.62 13.49 21.47
C PHE A 356 -33.16 14.90 21.65
N GLY A 357 -32.41 15.78 22.32
CA GLY A 357 -32.86 17.14 22.57
C GLY A 357 -33.88 17.19 23.70
N TYR A 358 -34.36 18.39 24.01
CA TYR A 358 -35.33 18.61 25.08
C TYR A 358 -36.29 19.74 24.73
N GLU A 359 -37.51 19.66 25.27
CA GLU A 359 -38.47 20.76 25.21
C GLU A 359 -38.27 21.77 26.35
N GLU A 360 -38.86 22.95 26.20
CA GLU A 360 -38.87 23.95 27.24
C GLU A 360 -39.51 23.40 28.52
N GLY A 361 -38.86 23.58 29.67
CA GLY A 361 -39.37 23.12 30.96
C GLY A 361 -39.10 21.64 31.29
N ALA A 362 -38.36 20.90 30.45
CA ALA A 362 -38.05 19.48 30.70
C ALA A 362 -37.26 19.24 32.01
N PHE A 363 -36.41 20.18 32.42
CA PHE A 363 -35.66 20.15 33.68
C PHE A 363 -35.25 21.57 34.12
N THR A 364 -34.76 21.69 35.36
CA THR A 364 -34.30 22.96 35.93
C THR A 364 -33.07 23.48 35.17
N GLY A 365 -33.20 24.62 34.49
CA GLY A 365 -32.15 25.18 33.62
C GLY A 365 -32.31 24.90 32.12
N ALA A 366 -33.41 24.27 31.70
CA ALA A 366 -33.74 24.13 30.27
C ALA A 366 -33.87 25.52 29.61
N LYS A 367 -33.25 25.68 28.43
CA LYS A 367 -33.36 26.91 27.64
C LYS A 367 -34.81 27.15 27.20
N LYS A 368 -35.25 28.42 27.22
CA LYS A 368 -36.50 28.84 26.57
C LYS A 368 -36.46 28.46 25.09
N GLY A 369 -37.50 27.79 24.60
CA GLY A 369 -37.57 27.21 23.25
C GLY A 369 -36.94 25.81 23.06
N GLY A 370 -36.35 25.21 24.10
CA GLY A 370 -35.76 23.87 24.03
C GLY A 370 -34.42 23.80 23.26
N LYS A 371 -33.94 22.59 22.98
CA LYS A 371 -32.72 22.31 22.19
C LYS A 371 -32.95 21.09 21.29
N PRO A 372 -32.62 21.14 19.98
CA PRO A 372 -32.68 19.97 19.11
C PRO A 372 -31.60 18.95 19.47
N GLY A 373 -31.92 17.66 19.32
CA GLY A 373 -30.99 16.57 19.56
C GLY A 373 -30.02 16.32 18.40
N LYS A 374 -28.93 15.59 18.66
CA LYS A 374 -27.98 15.18 17.60
C LYS A 374 -28.63 14.35 16.49
N PHE A 375 -29.63 13.52 16.81
CA PHE A 375 -30.38 12.78 15.79
C PHE A 375 -31.20 13.69 14.88
N GLU A 376 -31.81 14.74 15.45
CA GLU A 376 -32.57 15.73 14.68
C GLU A 376 -31.63 16.58 13.80
N LEU A 377 -30.47 16.95 14.33
CA LEU A 377 -29.43 17.66 13.57
C LEU A 377 -28.80 16.81 12.45
N ALA A 378 -28.93 15.49 12.52
CA ALA A 378 -28.39 14.55 11.54
C ALA A 378 -29.39 14.20 10.43
N ASP A 379 -30.59 14.79 10.43
CA ASP A 379 -31.68 14.40 9.53
C ASP A 379 -31.29 14.48 8.04
N ASN A 380 -31.72 13.48 7.28
CA ASN A 380 -31.32 13.20 5.89
C ASN A 380 -29.80 13.05 5.66
N GLY A 381 -29.01 12.90 6.73
CA GLY A 381 -27.57 12.77 6.70
C GLY A 381 -27.09 11.50 7.41
N THR A 382 -26.01 11.62 8.16
CA THR A 382 -25.38 10.51 8.88
C THR A 382 -25.02 10.91 10.29
N ILE A 383 -25.37 10.06 11.26
CA ILE A 383 -24.86 10.16 12.63
C ILE A 383 -23.74 9.13 12.83
N PHE A 384 -22.59 9.61 13.28
CA PHE A 384 -21.44 8.79 13.65
C PHE A 384 -21.33 8.71 15.17
N LEU A 385 -21.55 7.52 15.72
CA LEU A 385 -21.46 7.22 17.15
C LEU A 385 -20.11 6.59 17.45
N ASP A 386 -19.13 7.40 17.86
CA ASP A 386 -17.83 6.90 18.29
C ASP A 386 -17.90 6.40 19.73
N GLU A 387 -17.08 5.39 20.03
CA GLU A 387 -17.04 4.69 21.31
C GLU A 387 -18.42 4.18 21.78
N ILE A 388 -19.18 3.54 20.90
CA ILE A 388 -20.56 3.06 21.21
C ILE A 388 -20.63 2.10 22.40
N GLY A 389 -19.52 1.44 22.75
CA GLY A 389 -19.41 0.62 23.96
C GLY A 389 -19.53 1.41 25.28
N GLU A 390 -19.31 2.71 25.26
CA GLU A 390 -19.44 3.57 26.45
C GLU A 390 -20.88 4.07 26.65
N MET A 391 -21.83 3.65 25.80
CA MET A 391 -23.23 4.06 25.91
C MET A 391 -23.95 3.36 27.08
N PRO A 392 -24.57 4.10 28.01
CA PRO A 392 -25.35 3.52 29.10
C PRO A 392 -26.50 2.61 28.62
N LEU A 393 -26.81 1.54 29.36
CA LEU A 393 -27.85 0.55 29.00
C LEU A 393 -29.23 1.17 28.72
N VAL A 394 -29.61 2.20 29.46
CA VAL A 394 -30.87 2.93 29.25
C VAL A 394 -30.89 3.59 27.87
N MET A 395 -29.76 4.17 27.46
CA MET A 395 -29.60 4.83 26.17
C MET A 395 -29.52 3.83 25.02
N GLN A 396 -28.94 2.65 25.25
CA GLN A 396 -28.95 1.56 24.28
C GLN A 396 -30.39 1.16 23.90
N THR A 397 -31.31 1.14 24.88
CA THR A 397 -32.73 0.84 24.64
C THR A 397 -33.41 1.90 23.78
N LYS A 398 -33.08 3.18 23.99
CA LYS A 398 -33.62 4.29 23.17
C LYS A 398 -33.03 4.29 21.76
N LEU A 399 -31.73 4.04 21.63
CA LEU A 399 -31.08 3.90 20.33
C LEU A 399 -31.68 2.75 19.52
N LEU A 400 -31.97 1.61 20.15
CA LEU A 400 -32.62 0.49 19.50
C LEU A 400 -33.98 0.89 18.89
N ARG A 401 -34.81 1.64 19.65
CA ARG A 401 -36.09 2.16 19.14
C ARG A 401 -35.89 3.05 17.92
N VAL A 402 -34.91 3.96 17.95
CA VAL A 402 -34.59 4.81 16.78
C VAL A 402 -34.18 3.99 15.57
N LEU A 403 -33.40 2.92 15.76
CA LEU A 403 -32.96 2.05 14.67
C LEU A 403 -34.09 1.16 14.11
N GLN A 404 -35.12 0.87 14.90
CA GLN A 404 -36.25 0.02 14.53
C GLN A 404 -37.43 0.83 13.98
N GLU A 405 -37.92 1.80 14.76
CA GLU A 405 -39.13 2.58 14.51
C GLU A 405 -38.88 3.81 13.65
N LYS A 406 -37.62 4.26 13.53
CA LYS A 406 -37.25 5.50 12.82
C LYS A 406 -37.96 6.75 13.39
N GLU A 407 -38.29 6.71 14.67
CA GLU A 407 -38.91 7.82 15.40
C GLU A 407 -38.15 8.10 16.70
N ALA A 408 -38.20 9.34 17.18
CA ALA A 408 -37.79 9.71 18.54
C ALA A 408 -38.71 10.77 19.14
N GLU A 409 -38.51 11.00 20.43
CA GLU A 409 -39.19 12.00 21.24
C GLU A 409 -38.14 12.85 21.95
N ARG A 410 -38.39 14.15 22.08
CA ARG A 410 -37.55 15.04 22.90
C ARG A 410 -37.79 14.77 24.37
N VAL A 411 -36.77 14.97 25.20
CA VAL A 411 -36.91 14.86 26.66
C VAL A 411 -38.00 15.83 27.15
N GLY A 412 -38.97 15.30 27.89
CA GLY A 412 -40.12 16.05 28.40
C GLY A 412 -41.22 16.36 27.39
N GLY A 413 -41.03 16.01 26.10
CA GLY A 413 -42.02 16.19 25.05
C GLY A 413 -42.86 14.93 24.81
N VAL A 414 -44.05 15.10 24.23
CA VAL A 414 -44.94 14.00 23.81
C VAL A 414 -45.01 13.82 22.30
N LYS A 415 -44.41 14.74 21.54
CA LYS A 415 -44.47 14.72 20.07
C LYS A 415 -43.35 13.86 19.52
N LYS A 416 -43.73 12.78 18.83
CA LYS A 416 -42.81 11.99 18.02
C LYS A 416 -42.41 12.72 16.75
N TYR A 417 -41.16 12.55 16.34
CA TYR A 417 -40.65 13.02 15.06
C TYR A 417 -39.93 11.88 14.33
N GLN A 418 -40.08 11.87 13.00
CA GLN A 418 -39.45 10.90 12.11
C GLN A 418 -37.97 11.23 11.94
N ILE A 419 -37.13 10.19 11.92
CA ILE A 419 -35.68 10.27 11.82
C ILE A 419 -35.25 9.53 10.56
N ASN A 420 -34.84 10.29 9.53
CA ASN A 420 -34.24 9.73 8.34
C ASN A 420 -32.72 9.84 8.40
N VAL A 421 -32.09 9.05 9.27
CA VAL A 421 -30.65 9.13 9.53
C VAL A 421 -29.96 7.79 9.28
N ARG A 422 -28.85 7.85 8.55
CA ARG A 422 -27.91 6.73 8.46
C ARG A 422 -27.06 6.67 9.72
N VAL A 423 -26.94 5.48 10.31
CA VAL A 423 -26.12 5.28 11.52
C VAL A 423 -24.80 4.58 11.16
N ILE A 424 -23.70 5.15 11.62
CA ILE A 424 -22.38 4.51 11.63
C ILE A 424 -21.91 4.50 13.09
N ALA A 425 -21.54 3.35 13.61
CA ALA A 425 -21.04 3.21 14.97
C ALA A 425 -19.57 2.77 14.96
N ALA A 426 -18.79 3.18 15.96
CA ALA A 426 -17.40 2.77 16.12
C ALA A 426 -17.10 2.37 17.56
N THR A 427 -16.20 1.39 17.73
CA THR A 427 -15.72 0.97 19.05
C THR A 427 -14.36 0.28 18.97
N ASN A 428 -13.59 0.37 20.05
CA ASN A 428 -12.39 -0.44 20.31
C ASN A 428 -12.65 -1.61 21.27
N ARG A 429 -13.84 -1.71 21.87
CA ARG A 429 -14.23 -2.78 22.79
C ARG A 429 -14.86 -3.95 22.04
N ASN A 430 -14.76 -5.15 22.61
CA ASN A 430 -15.43 -6.33 22.09
C ASN A 430 -16.90 -6.33 22.54
N LEU A 431 -17.82 -5.90 21.67
CA LEU A 431 -19.24 -5.81 22.00
C LEU A 431 -19.87 -7.17 22.30
N MET A 432 -19.42 -8.26 21.65
CA MET A 432 -19.94 -9.61 21.93
C MET A 432 -19.61 -10.04 23.36
N GLN A 433 -18.39 -9.79 23.82
CA GLN A 433 -18.02 -10.05 25.21
C GLN A 433 -18.85 -9.17 26.17
N MET A 434 -19.12 -7.92 25.81
CA MET A 434 -19.96 -7.04 26.61
C MET A 434 -21.41 -7.52 26.70
N VAL A 435 -21.93 -8.14 25.63
CA VAL A 435 -23.23 -8.82 25.63
C VAL A 435 -23.24 -9.98 26.62
N GLU A 436 -22.22 -10.82 26.62
CA GLU A 436 -22.08 -11.94 27.58
C GLU A 436 -22.03 -11.45 29.03
N THR A 437 -21.40 -10.30 29.30
CA THR A 437 -21.32 -9.70 30.63
C THR A 437 -22.54 -8.85 31.02
N GLY A 438 -23.51 -8.64 30.11
CA GLY A 438 -24.69 -7.81 30.35
C GLY A 438 -24.46 -6.29 30.30
N GLU A 439 -23.28 -5.84 29.85
CA GLU A 439 -22.93 -4.42 29.69
C GLU A 439 -23.43 -3.82 28.36
N PHE A 440 -23.74 -4.69 27.39
CA PHE A 440 -24.30 -4.29 26.10
C PHE A 440 -25.49 -5.16 25.75
N ARG A 441 -26.54 -4.60 25.16
CA ARG A 441 -27.73 -5.38 24.79
C ARG A 441 -27.50 -6.16 23.50
N GLU A 442 -27.89 -7.44 23.52
CA GLU A 442 -27.80 -8.33 22.37
C GLU A 442 -28.63 -7.84 21.17
N ASP A 443 -29.85 -7.37 21.42
CA ASP A 443 -30.76 -6.86 20.39
C ASP A 443 -30.19 -5.64 19.63
N LEU A 444 -29.57 -4.70 20.36
CA LEU A 444 -28.88 -3.56 19.78
C LEU A 444 -27.64 -3.99 19.00
N TYR A 445 -26.86 -4.94 19.51
CA TYR A 445 -25.66 -5.43 18.83
C TYR A 445 -25.99 -5.93 17.43
N TYR A 446 -27.00 -6.80 17.27
CA TYR A 446 -27.38 -7.31 15.96
C TYR A 446 -27.92 -6.23 15.03
N ARG A 447 -28.54 -5.17 15.56
CA ARG A 447 -29.05 -4.05 14.75
C ARG A 447 -27.94 -3.08 14.30
N LEU A 448 -26.85 -2.99 15.07
CA LEU A 448 -25.67 -2.22 14.71
C LEU A 448 -24.75 -3.01 13.76
N ASN A 449 -24.57 -4.31 14.00
CA ASN A 449 -23.63 -5.15 13.28
C ASN A 449 -24.20 -5.73 11.97
N ILE A 450 -24.77 -4.88 11.11
CA ILE A 450 -25.26 -5.28 9.78
C ILE A 450 -24.09 -5.39 8.80
N ILE A 451 -23.23 -4.36 8.77
CA ILE A 451 -21.96 -4.37 8.02
C ILE A 451 -20.83 -4.08 9.00
N GLN A 452 -19.94 -5.06 9.18
CA GLN A 452 -18.78 -4.90 10.06
C GLN A 452 -17.54 -4.51 9.25
N LEU A 453 -16.84 -3.48 9.71
CA LEU A 453 -15.53 -3.07 9.21
C LEU A 453 -14.51 -3.19 10.34
N HIS A 454 -13.54 -4.10 10.22
CA HIS A 454 -12.47 -4.26 11.20
C HIS A 454 -11.19 -3.58 10.70
N ILE A 455 -10.80 -2.48 11.34
CA ILE A 455 -9.58 -1.75 10.99
C ILE A 455 -8.38 -2.39 11.69
N PRO A 456 -7.41 -2.94 10.94
CA PRO A 456 -6.24 -3.58 11.54
C PRO A 456 -5.35 -2.55 12.25
N PRO A 457 -4.76 -2.91 13.39
CA PRO A 457 -3.79 -2.07 14.07
C PRO A 457 -2.51 -1.90 13.22
N LEU A 458 -1.78 -0.81 13.45
CA LEU A 458 -0.61 -0.42 12.65
C LEU A 458 0.47 -1.51 12.62
N ARG A 459 0.64 -2.25 13.71
CA ARG A 459 1.57 -3.40 13.82
C ARG A 459 1.27 -4.57 12.87
N GLU A 460 0.05 -4.70 12.38
CA GLU A 460 -0.36 -5.72 11.40
C GLU A 460 -0.19 -5.23 9.96
N ARG A 461 -0.05 -3.92 9.77
CA ARG A 461 0.14 -3.27 8.46
C ARG A 461 1.47 -2.53 8.36
N LYS A 462 2.57 -3.18 8.79
CA LYS A 462 3.93 -2.60 8.82
C LYS A 462 4.40 -2.02 7.49
N LYS A 463 3.94 -2.58 6.36
CA LYS A 463 4.24 -2.09 5.00
C LYS A 463 3.74 -0.67 4.74
N ASP A 464 2.73 -0.23 5.48
CA ASP A 464 2.15 1.12 5.34
C ASP A 464 2.94 2.18 6.11
N ILE A 465 3.75 1.78 7.11
CA ILE A 465 4.47 2.71 8.01
C ILE A 465 5.37 3.68 7.22
N PRO A 466 6.23 3.26 6.26
CA PRO A 466 7.07 4.20 5.53
C PRO A 466 6.29 5.26 4.76
N VAL A 467 5.19 4.87 4.10
CA VAL A 467 4.34 5.79 3.32
C VAL A 467 3.63 6.78 4.26
N LEU A 468 3.15 6.29 5.40
CA LEU A 468 2.55 7.13 6.43
C LEU A 468 3.56 8.14 7.00
N LEU A 469 4.80 7.73 7.25
CA LEU A 469 5.84 8.63 7.77
C LEU A 469 6.16 9.75 6.78
N VAL A 470 6.33 9.44 5.50
CA VAL A 470 6.61 10.46 4.47
C VAL A 470 5.45 11.46 4.40
N HIS A 471 4.21 10.98 4.40
CA HIS A 471 3.04 11.84 4.34
C HIS A 471 2.96 12.79 5.54
N TYR A 472 2.95 12.23 6.76
CA TYR A 472 2.78 13.06 7.96
C TYR A 472 4.00 13.94 8.23
N LEU A 473 5.21 13.51 7.88
CA LEU A 473 6.39 14.36 7.98
C LEU A 473 6.24 15.61 7.10
N LYS A 474 5.84 15.42 5.84
CA LYS A 474 5.59 16.52 4.91
C LYS A 474 4.48 17.43 5.43
N GLU A 475 3.33 16.86 5.80
CA GLU A 475 2.18 17.60 6.30
C GLU A 475 2.52 18.44 7.55
N ILE A 476 3.25 17.88 8.50
CA ILE A 476 3.64 18.55 9.74
C ILE A 476 4.68 19.65 9.46
N CYS A 477 5.68 19.37 8.62
CA CYS A 477 6.66 20.38 8.21
C CYS A 477 5.99 21.60 7.55
N GLU A 478 5.04 21.37 6.64
CA GLU A 478 4.27 22.42 5.99
C GLU A 478 3.41 23.20 6.99
N ARG A 479 2.70 22.48 7.89
CA ARG A 479 1.87 23.08 8.93
C ARG A 479 2.66 23.99 9.87
N TYR A 480 3.87 23.59 10.24
CA TYR A 480 4.76 24.38 11.10
C TYR A 480 5.68 25.34 10.36
N GLN A 481 5.58 25.41 9.03
CA GLN A 481 6.40 26.29 8.19
C GLN A 481 7.91 26.09 8.42
N VAL A 482 8.32 24.85 8.73
CA VAL A 482 9.73 24.48 8.90
C VAL A 482 10.27 23.83 7.63
N PRO A 483 11.58 23.92 7.35
CA PRO A 483 12.17 23.23 6.22
C PRO A 483 11.86 21.73 6.24
N GLY A 484 11.62 21.15 5.06
CA GLY A 484 11.39 19.73 4.91
C GLY A 484 12.52 18.90 5.52
N LYS A 485 12.13 17.88 6.29
CA LYS A 485 13.05 16.93 6.95
C LYS A 485 12.98 15.56 6.28
N LEU A 486 13.96 14.72 6.54
CA LEU A 486 14.07 13.35 6.05
C LEU A 486 14.41 12.41 7.21
N PHE A 487 13.91 11.18 7.18
CA PHE A 487 14.35 10.13 8.10
C PHE A 487 15.52 9.33 7.49
N THR A 488 16.48 8.92 8.30
CA THR A 488 17.47 7.90 7.89
C THR A 488 16.82 6.52 7.77
N SER A 489 17.45 5.61 7.03
CA SER A 489 16.94 4.24 6.87
C SER A 489 16.86 3.52 8.23
N GLU A 490 17.82 3.78 9.11
CA GLU A 490 17.91 3.29 10.48
C GLU A 490 16.74 3.80 11.32
N ALA A 491 16.40 5.09 11.19
CA ALA A 491 15.25 5.67 11.87
C ALA A 491 13.93 5.06 11.37
N VAL A 492 13.73 4.97 10.04
CA VAL A 492 12.53 4.34 9.46
C VAL A 492 12.39 2.88 9.93
N ASN A 493 13.48 2.13 9.97
CA ASN A 493 13.45 0.74 10.43
C ASN A 493 13.04 0.62 11.92
N ALA A 494 13.46 1.55 12.77
CA ALA A 494 13.01 1.61 14.16
C ALA A 494 11.50 1.83 14.25
N PHE A 495 10.95 2.75 13.44
CA PHE A 495 9.51 2.95 13.33
C PHE A 495 8.78 1.69 12.84
N VAL A 496 9.30 0.98 11.84
CA VAL A 496 8.68 -0.25 11.30
C VAL A 496 8.63 -1.38 12.32
N GLN A 497 9.63 -1.46 13.21
CA GLN A 497 9.73 -2.52 14.21
C GLN A 497 8.92 -2.24 15.49
N HIS A 498 8.58 -0.97 15.74
CA HIS A 498 7.83 -0.57 16.93
C HIS A 498 6.38 -1.11 16.90
N PRO A 499 5.83 -1.54 18.05
CA PRO A 499 4.49 -2.16 18.11
C PRO A 499 3.32 -1.17 17.97
N TRP A 500 3.55 0.14 18.11
CA TRP A 500 2.54 1.20 17.95
C TRP A 500 1.19 0.91 18.62
N ARG A 501 1.16 0.84 19.95
CA ARG A 501 -0.06 0.55 20.72
C ARG A 501 -1.14 1.63 20.56
N GLY A 502 -0.73 2.89 20.37
CA GLY A 502 -1.62 4.00 20.02
C GLY A 502 -1.77 4.23 18.51
N ASN A 503 -1.32 3.27 17.69
CA ASN A 503 -1.51 3.23 16.24
C ASN A 503 -1.03 4.52 15.53
N ILE A 504 -1.80 5.03 14.57
CA ILE A 504 -1.43 6.21 13.78
C ILE A 504 -1.31 7.43 14.69
N ARG A 505 -2.17 7.57 15.71
CA ARG A 505 -2.13 8.73 16.62
C ARG A 505 -0.79 8.82 17.37
N GLU A 506 -0.31 7.71 17.92
CA GLU A 506 1.00 7.66 18.59
C GLU A 506 2.14 7.95 17.62
N MET A 507 2.09 7.36 16.41
CA MET A 507 3.11 7.58 15.39
C MET A 507 3.16 9.05 14.95
N VAL A 508 2.02 9.66 14.66
CA VAL A 508 1.93 11.07 14.25
C VAL A 508 2.46 11.99 15.35
N ASN A 509 2.06 11.78 16.61
CA ASN A 509 2.59 12.54 17.73
C ASN A 509 4.12 12.41 17.86
N THR A 510 4.65 11.22 17.57
CA THR A 510 6.10 10.98 17.61
C THR A 510 6.82 11.71 16.46
N VAL A 511 6.27 11.68 15.25
CA VAL A 511 6.80 12.46 14.11
C VAL A 511 6.74 13.95 14.41
N GLU A 512 5.64 14.43 14.97
CA GLU A 512 5.44 15.82 15.34
C GLU A 512 6.46 16.31 16.38
N GLN A 513 6.71 15.49 17.40
CA GLN A 513 7.76 15.72 18.38
C GLN A 513 9.14 15.79 17.72
N LEU A 514 9.46 14.90 16.79
CA LEU A 514 10.76 14.88 16.10
C LEU A 514 10.95 16.08 15.17
N VAL A 515 9.91 16.50 14.46
CA VAL A 515 9.94 17.73 13.64
C VAL A 515 10.24 18.95 14.50
N THR A 516 9.69 18.98 15.72
CA THR A 516 9.84 20.10 16.65
C THR A 516 11.20 20.13 17.35
N LEU A 517 11.71 18.97 17.80
CA LEU A 517 12.89 18.89 18.66
C LEU A 517 14.22 18.70 17.91
N VAL A 518 14.19 18.19 16.68
CA VAL A 518 15.42 17.90 15.93
C VAL A 518 15.82 19.11 15.10
N ASP A 519 16.97 19.68 15.39
CA ASP A 519 17.57 20.70 14.54
C ASP A 519 18.14 20.10 13.25
N GLY A 520 17.99 20.82 12.13
CA GLY A 520 18.49 20.40 10.83
C GLY A 520 17.50 19.58 9.98
N LYS A 521 17.99 19.05 8.85
CA LYS A 521 17.17 18.42 7.80
C LYS A 521 17.02 16.90 7.95
N VAL A 522 17.79 16.26 8.83
CA VAL A 522 17.87 14.79 8.93
C VAL A 522 17.51 14.33 10.34
N ILE A 523 16.51 13.46 10.44
CA ILE A 523 16.09 12.77 11.65
C ILE A 523 16.75 11.38 11.64
N ASP A 524 17.77 11.22 12.46
CA ASP A 524 18.55 9.99 12.58
C ASP A 524 18.12 9.15 13.79
N TYR A 525 18.62 7.92 13.89
CA TYR A 525 18.33 6.95 14.95
C TYR A 525 18.55 7.52 16.36
N HIS A 526 19.62 8.28 16.57
CA HIS A 526 19.95 8.85 17.88
C HIS A 526 18.95 9.92 18.34
N HIS A 527 18.25 10.58 17.40
CA HIS A 527 17.21 11.56 17.70
C HIS A 527 15.90 10.92 18.15
N LEU A 528 15.71 9.61 17.91
CA LEU A 528 14.47 8.94 18.25
C LEU A 528 14.26 8.90 19.77
N PRO A 529 13.00 8.97 20.24
CA PRO A 529 12.65 8.67 21.63
C PRO A 529 13.17 7.29 22.07
N GLU A 530 13.51 7.15 23.36
CA GLU A 530 14.00 5.89 23.93
C GLU A 530 13.05 4.70 23.70
N MET A 531 11.74 4.95 23.65
CA MET A 531 10.74 3.91 23.35
C MET A 531 10.90 3.27 21.95
N LEU A 532 11.48 4.00 20.99
CA LEU A 532 11.76 3.53 19.63
C LEU A 532 13.16 2.95 19.48
N LYS A 533 14.07 3.28 20.41
CA LYS A 533 15.38 2.65 20.45
C LYS A 533 15.20 1.22 20.93
N LYS A 534 15.92 0.29 20.29
CA LYS A 534 15.97 -1.07 20.82
C LYS A 534 16.59 -0.99 22.21
N PRO A 535 16.21 -1.84 23.18
CA PRO A 535 17.14 -2.13 24.25
C PRO A 535 18.42 -2.59 23.57
N GLU A 536 19.48 -1.81 23.72
CA GLU A 536 20.79 -2.21 23.21
C GLU A 536 21.05 -3.62 23.74
N PRO A 537 21.39 -4.62 22.90
CA PRO A 537 22.26 -5.66 23.43
C PRO A 537 23.45 -4.89 24.00
N PRO A 538 23.81 -5.09 25.28
CA PRO A 538 24.71 -4.19 25.98
C PRO A 538 25.87 -3.87 25.07
N LEU A 539 26.02 -2.58 24.73
CA LEU A 539 27.20 -2.10 24.03
C LEU A 539 28.37 -2.79 24.70
N LYS A 540 29.10 -3.61 23.94
CA LYS A 540 30.46 -3.97 24.31
C LYS A 540 31.20 -2.64 24.35
N LYS A 541 31.18 -2.02 25.53
CA LYS A 541 32.14 -1.01 25.90
C LYS A 541 33.48 -1.67 25.66
N GLU A 542 34.24 -1.06 24.75
CA GLU A 542 35.68 -1.09 24.84
C GLU A 542 36.04 -0.84 26.32
N ASP A 543 36.94 -1.69 26.82
CA ASP A 543 37.45 -1.78 28.20
C ASP A 543 36.57 -2.48 29.25
N ARG A 544 36.68 -3.82 29.32
CA ARG A 544 37.52 -4.52 30.32
C ARG A 544 37.19 -6.02 30.41
N ALA A 545 38.26 -6.78 30.69
CA ALA A 545 38.32 -8.21 31.01
C ALA A 545 38.16 -9.18 29.82
N ALA A 546 39.32 -9.68 29.40
CA ALA A 546 39.46 -10.97 28.73
C ALA A 546 38.55 -12.03 29.37
N GLY A 547 37.81 -12.76 28.54
CA GLY A 547 37.14 -13.98 28.97
C GLY A 547 38.17 -14.89 29.63
N SER A 548 37.95 -15.21 30.90
CA SER A 548 38.85 -16.07 31.66
C SER A 548 38.87 -17.48 31.06
N ILE A 549 40.05 -18.08 31.03
CA ILE A 549 40.28 -19.46 30.58
C ILE A 549 39.46 -20.51 31.34
N GLU A 550 38.77 -20.14 32.42
CA GLU A 550 37.85 -21.01 33.15
C GLU A 550 36.61 -21.40 32.33
N GLU A 551 36.07 -20.51 31.49
CA GLU A 551 34.94 -20.86 30.61
C GLU A 551 35.37 -21.82 29.47
N ALA A 552 36.63 -21.77 29.04
CA ALA A 552 37.17 -22.62 27.99
C ALA A 552 37.43 -24.07 28.44
N LYS A 553 37.50 -24.35 29.75
CA LYS A 553 37.62 -25.73 30.27
C LYS A 553 36.37 -26.58 30.04
N LEU A 554 35.18 -25.96 29.96
CA LEU A 554 33.90 -26.67 29.82
C LEU A 554 33.57 -27.12 28.39
N LEU A 555 34.23 -26.55 27.38
CA LEU A 555 33.82 -26.67 25.95
C LEU A 555 34.76 -27.51 25.07
N GLY A 556 35.75 -28.19 25.66
CA GLY A 556 36.58 -29.18 24.97
C GLY A 556 37.88 -28.64 24.35
N SER A 557 38.83 -29.57 24.12
CA SER A 557 40.23 -29.32 23.76
C SER A 557 40.45 -28.46 22.51
N GLN A 558 39.52 -28.47 21.54
CA GLN A 558 39.67 -27.76 20.26
C GLN A 558 39.41 -26.26 20.38
N LYS A 559 38.39 -25.85 21.15
CA LYS A 559 38.09 -24.42 21.39
C LYS A 559 39.20 -23.74 22.18
N GLU A 560 39.83 -24.48 23.11
CA GLU A 560 40.99 -24.01 23.86
C GLU A 560 42.19 -23.73 22.93
N SER A 561 42.47 -24.60 21.96
CA SER A 561 43.56 -24.37 21.00
C SER A 561 43.33 -23.15 20.11
N GLU A 562 42.09 -22.89 19.70
CA GLU A 562 41.74 -21.73 18.86
C GLU A 562 41.90 -20.41 19.61
N ILE A 563 41.47 -20.36 20.88
CA ILE A 563 41.62 -19.19 21.74
C ILE A 563 43.10 -18.90 22.01
N ILE A 564 43.92 -19.94 22.22
CA ILE A 564 45.37 -19.77 22.42
C ILE A 564 46.04 -19.24 21.14
N LEU A 565 45.64 -19.74 19.96
CA LEU A 565 46.16 -19.29 18.67
C LEU A 565 45.74 -17.84 18.36
N ASP A 566 44.51 -17.44 18.69
CA ASP A 566 44.04 -16.08 18.52
C ASP A 566 44.79 -15.11 19.46
N ALA A 567 44.99 -15.49 20.72
CA ALA A 567 45.77 -14.69 21.66
C ALA A 567 47.25 -14.56 21.23
N LEU A 568 47.86 -15.61 20.69
CA LEU A 568 49.20 -15.53 20.11
C LEU A 568 49.27 -14.63 18.88
N ARG A 569 48.26 -14.67 18.00
CA ARG A 569 48.16 -13.77 16.84
C ARG A 569 48.04 -12.31 17.29
N ARG A 570 47.14 -12.01 18.23
CA ARG A 570 46.96 -10.66 18.78
C ARG A 570 48.19 -10.15 19.53
N ALA A 571 48.95 -11.04 20.14
CA ALA A 571 50.22 -10.73 20.81
C ALA A 571 51.43 -10.67 19.84
N GLY A 572 51.24 -10.88 18.54
CA GLY A 572 52.32 -10.90 17.56
C GLY A 572 53.37 -11.99 17.82
N GLY A 573 52.97 -13.13 18.39
CA GLY A 573 53.86 -14.24 18.76
C GLY A 573 54.58 -14.08 20.11
N ASN A 574 54.39 -12.97 20.84
CA ASN A 574 54.97 -12.79 22.17
C ASN A 574 54.21 -13.62 23.23
N LYS A 575 54.80 -14.75 23.63
CA LYS A 575 54.17 -15.73 24.55
C LYS A 575 53.91 -15.16 25.96
N SER A 576 54.68 -14.19 26.44
CA SER A 576 54.40 -13.56 27.75
C SER A 576 53.16 -12.67 27.68
N ARG A 577 53.07 -11.85 26.63
CA ARG A 577 51.93 -10.97 26.38
C ARG A 577 50.66 -11.75 26.05
N ALA A 578 50.79 -12.88 25.35
CA ALA A 578 49.68 -13.79 25.11
C ALA A 578 49.14 -14.43 26.40
N ALA A 579 50.02 -14.77 27.36
CA ALA A 579 49.60 -15.33 28.64
C ALA A 579 48.83 -14.31 29.49
N GLU A 580 49.26 -13.05 29.48
CA GLU A 580 48.55 -11.92 30.10
C GLU A 580 47.17 -11.69 29.45
N LEU A 581 47.10 -11.68 28.11
CA LEU A 581 45.83 -11.53 27.38
C LEU A 581 44.84 -12.66 27.68
N LEU A 582 45.34 -13.84 28.00
CA LEU A 582 44.55 -15.02 28.36
C LEU A 582 44.25 -15.14 29.86
N GLY A 583 44.80 -14.24 30.69
CA GLY A 583 44.61 -14.26 32.13
C GLY A 583 45.22 -15.48 32.83
N ILE A 584 46.28 -16.08 32.27
CA ILE A 584 46.96 -17.25 32.84
C ILE A 584 48.46 -17.01 33.06
N HIS A 585 49.03 -17.76 34.00
CA HIS A 585 50.46 -17.70 34.24
C HIS A 585 51.25 -18.22 33.02
N ARG A 586 52.39 -17.60 32.72
CA ARG A 586 53.22 -17.94 31.55
C ARG A 586 53.55 -19.44 31.48
N THR A 587 53.86 -20.06 32.61
CA THR A 587 54.14 -21.51 32.69
C THR A 587 52.94 -22.38 32.29
N THR A 588 51.71 -21.95 32.60
CA THR A 588 50.47 -22.63 32.19
C THR A 588 50.24 -22.53 30.68
N LEU A 589 50.59 -21.38 30.07
CA LEU A 589 50.53 -21.23 28.62
C LEU A 589 51.50 -22.19 27.92
N TYR A 590 52.74 -22.31 28.40
CA TYR A 590 53.72 -23.27 27.82
C TYR A 590 53.26 -24.73 27.93
N GLN A 591 52.64 -25.11 29.04
CA GLN A 591 52.07 -26.47 29.20
C GLN A 591 50.94 -26.73 28.19
N LYS A 592 50.07 -25.73 27.96
CA LYS A 592 48.96 -25.85 27.00
C LYS A 592 49.44 -25.83 25.54
N LEU A 593 50.43 -25.01 25.20
CA LEU A 593 51.07 -25.01 23.87
C LEU A 593 51.68 -26.38 23.55
N LYS A 594 52.36 -27.00 24.53
CA LYS A 594 52.91 -28.35 24.40
C LYS A 594 51.83 -29.43 24.28
N LYS A 595 50.74 -29.31 25.04
CA LYS A 595 49.59 -30.23 25.00
C LYS A 595 48.87 -30.20 23.65
N HIS A 596 48.70 -29.02 23.05
CA HIS A 596 48.00 -28.82 21.79
C HIS A 596 48.91 -28.81 20.55
N ARG A 597 50.22 -29.08 20.73
CA ARG A 597 51.24 -29.09 19.65
C ARG A 597 51.29 -27.80 18.83
N ILE A 598 51.07 -26.65 19.47
CA ILE A 598 51.18 -25.33 18.85
C ILE A 598 52.60 -24.79 19.11
N THR A 599 53.35 -24.51 18.03
CA THR A 599 54.77 -24.13 18.10
C THR A 599 54.96 -22.63 18.30
#